data_AF-A0A6H1FWL7-F1
#
_entry.id   AF-A0A6H1FWL7-F1
#
_cell.length_a   1.000
_cell.length_b   1.000
_cell.length_c   1.000
_cell.angle_alpha   90.00
_cell.angle_beta   90.00
_cell.angle_gamma   90.00
#
_symmetry.space_group_name_H-M   'P 1'
#
loop_
_entity.id
_entity.type
_entity.pdbx_description
1 polymer ?
#
loop_
_entity_poly.entity_id
_entity_poly.type
_entity_poly.pdbx_seq_one_letter_code
_entity_poly.pdbx_strand_id
1 'polypeptide(L)'
;MWPPSYNEYTLARNEASVQLYRSFFVDIFNEAIMEGHITVNPAQATRTVTEEVKRKRIDLEKYQAIRAVIPEFTTWGDLVMDLALVTSQRRGDVIKMAWEDFDGKN
;
A
#
# COMPACT_ATOMS: atom_id res chain seq x y z
N MET A 1 -1.88 24.38 25.40
CA MET A 1 -2.89 23.51 24.78
C MET A 1 -2.54 22.08 25.20
N TRP A 2 -3.23 21.57 26.22
CA TRP A 2 -3.06 20.22 26.81
C TRP A 2 -3.60 19.16 25.83
N PRO A 3 -3.24 17.86 25.92
CA PRO A 3 -3.39 16.94 24.79
C PRO A 3 -4.85 16.76 24.34
N PRO A 4 -5.06 16.45 23.04
CA PRO A 4 -6.35 16.07 22.46
C PRO A 4 -7.15 15.09 23.32
N SER A 5 -8.48 15.18 23.25
CA SER A 5 -9.35 14.23 23.98
C SER A 5 -9.24 12.81 23.38
N TYR A 6 -9.54 11.77 24.17
CA TYR A 6 -9.50 10.36 23.70
C TYR A 6 -10.28 10.14 22.38
N ASN A 7 -11.43 10.81 22.25
CA ASN A 7 -12.28 10.74 21.06
C ASN A 7 -11.58 11.33 19.82
N GLU A 8 -10.79 12.38 20.00
CA GLU A 8 -10.06 13.06 18.94
C GLU A 8 -8.96 12.16 18.34
N TYR A 9 -8.28 11.37 19.17
CA TYR A 9 -7.33 10.36 18.69
C TYR A 9 -8.00 9.23 17.89
N THR A 10 -9.22 8.85 18.26
CA THR A 10 -9.95 7.79 17.52
C THR A 10 -10.44 8.25 16.15
N LEU A 11 -10.72 9.55 15.98
CA LEU A 11 -11.17 10.12 14.71
C LEU A 11 -10.02 10.30 13.72
N ALA A 12 -8.81 10.60 14.19
CA ALA A 12 -7.60 10.71 13.37
C ALA A 12 -6.92 9.35 13.09
N ARG A 13 -7.50 8.24 13.57
CA ARG A 13 -6.88 6.92 13.56
C ARG A 13 -6.88 6.29 12.17
N ASN A 14 -5.68 6.01 11.64
CA ASN A 14 -5.50 5.14 10.50
C ASN A 14 -5.29 3.69 10.98
N GLU A 15 -6.29 2.83 10.75
CA GLU A 15 -6.27 1.43 11.19
C GLU A 15 -5.13 0.63 10.57
N ALA A 16 -4.83 0.85 9.28
CA ALA A 16 -3.69 0.27 8.59
C ALA A 16 -2.38 0.58 9.31
N SER A 17 -2.16 1.85 9.64
CA SER A 17 -0.94 2.31 10.31
C SER A 17 -0.84 1.74 11.72
N VAL A 18 -1.94 1.66 12.47
CA VAL A 18 -1.95 1.05 13.80
C VAL A 18 -1.52 -0.41 13.74
N GLN A 19 -2.04 -1.17 12.78
CA GLN A 19 -1.65 -2.57 12.61
C GLN A 19 -0.19 -2.73 12.19
N LEU A 20 0.31 -1.83 11.33
CA LEU A 20 1.72 -1.79 10.94
C LEU A 20 2.63 -1.54 12.14
N TYR A 21 2.35 -0.51 12.94
CA TYR A 21 3.13 -0.20 14.15
C TYR A 21 3.07 -1.32 15.17
N ARG A 22 1.90 -1.94 15.37
CA ARG A 22 1.77 -3.09 16.27
C ARG A 22 2.68 -4.23 15.84
N SER A 23 2.67 -4.58 14.55
CA SER A 23 3.48 -5.68 14.01
C SER A 23 4.97 -5.38 14.18
N PHE A 24 5.38 -4.16 13.83
CA PHE A 24 6.74 -3.68 14.04
C PHE A 24 7.21 -3.75 15.50
N PHE A 25 6.38 -3.31 16.46
CA PHE A 25 6.72 -3.41 17.89
C PHE A 25 6.76 -4.85 18.39
N VAL A 26 5.85 -5.70 17.92
CA VAL A 26 5.90 -7.14 18.23
C VAL A 26 7.24 -7.71 17.81
N ASP A 27 7.72 -7.40 16.60
CA ASP A 27 8.98 -7.90 16.08
C ASP A 27 10.18 -7.38 16.89
N ILE A 28 10.24 -6.07 17.18
CA ILE A 28 11.32 -5.48 18.01
C ILE A 28 11.39 -6.14 19.40
N PHE A 29 10.24 -6.28 20.07
CA PHE A 29 10.23 -6.87 21.41
C PHE A 29 10.54 -8.37 21.38
N ASN A 30 10.21 -9.08 20.30
CA ASN A 30 10.65 -10.47 20.15
C ASN A 30 12.18 -10.55 20.00
N GLU A 31 12.79 -9.67 19.22
CA GLU A 31 14.26 -9.61 19.09
C GLU A 31 14.92 -9.31 20.44
N ALA A 32 14.39 -8.34 21.19
CA ALA A 32 14.87 -8.01 22.52
C ALA A 32 14.72 -9.15 23.54
N ILE A 33 13.73 -10.04 23.38
CA ILE A 33 13.62 -11.27 24.17
C ILE A 33 14.70 -12.27 23.78
N MET A 34 14.97 -12.42 22.48
CA MET A 34 16.01 -13.34 21.98
C MET A 34 17.40 -12.93 22.45
N GLU A 35 17.69 -11.63 22.54
CA GLU A 35 18.93 -11.09 23.10
C GLU A 35 18.96 -11.11 24.64
N GLY A 36 17.84 -11.45 25.29
CA GLY A 36 17.72 -11.53 26.75
C GLY A 36 17.56 -10.19 27.48
N HIS A 37 17.25 -9.11 26.76
CA HIS A 37 17.01 -7.79 27.36
C HIS A 37 15.69 -7.72 28.13
N ILE A 38 14.66 -8.43 27.67
CA ILE A 38 13.34 -8.51 28.29
C ILE A 38 12.82 -9.95 28.28
N THR A 39 11.82 -10.26 29.11
CA THR A 39 11.27 -11.63 29.23
C THR A 39 9.89 -11.80 28.62
N VAL A 40 9.15 -10.70 28.41
CA VAL A 40 7.76 -10.71 27.94
C VAL A 40 7.55 -9.60 26.93
N ASN A 41 6.81 -9.89 25.85
CA ASN A 41 6.52 -8.94 24.79
C ASN A 41 5.26 -8.12 25.14
N PRO A 42 5.38 -6.82 25.48
CA PRO A 42 4.22 -6.00 25.83
C PRO A 42 3.30 -5.71 24.63
N ALA A 43 3.83 -5.72 23.40
CA ALA A 43 3.06 -5.44 22.20
C ALA A 43 2.10 -6.58 21.84
N GLN A 44 2.39 -7.82 22.25
CA GLN A 44 1.49 -8.96 22.03
C GLN A 44 0.15 -8.81 22.77
N ALA A 45 0.13 -8.16 23.94
CA ALA A 45 -1.08 -7.93 24.72
C ALA A 45 -2.04 -6.91 24.08
N THR A 46 -1.59 -6.18 23.04
CA THR A 46 -2.42 -5.18 22.37
C THR A 46 -3.39 -5.82 21.37
N ARG A 47 -4.59 -5.23 21.23
CA ARG A 47 -5.63 -5.71 20.31
C ARG A 47 -5.19 -5.61 18.85
N THR A 48 -5.34 -6.69 18.10
CA THR A 48 -5.21 -6.69 16.64
C THR A 48 -6.34 -5.88 16.00
N VAL A 49 -6.00 -5.04 15.03
CA VAL A 49 -6.99 -4.25 14.30
C VAL A 49 -7.18 -4.90 12.94
N THR A 50 -8.39 -5.39 12.67
CA THR A 50 -8.76 -5.88 11.35
C THR A 50 -9.30 -4.71 10.55
N GLU A 51 -8.53 -4.24 9.56
CA GLU A 51 -9.00 -3.23 8.62
C GLU A 51 -9.62 -3.90 7.39
N GLU A 52 -10.76 -3.38 6.94
CA GLU A 52 -11.36 -3.77 5.67
C GLU A 52 -10.74 -2.95 4.52
N VAL A 53 -10.39 -3.62 3.42
CA VAL A 53 -9.79 -2.96 2.25
C VAL A 53 -10.82 -2.04 1.58
N LYS A 54 -10.64 -0.73 1.75
CA LYS A 54 -11.56 0.31 1.23
C LYS A 54 -11.44 0.53 -0.30
N ARG A 55 -10.36 0.05 -0.93
CA ARG A 55 -10.11 0.26 -2.36
C ARG A 55 -11.04 -0.62 -3.19
N LYS A 56 -11.92 0.00 -3.97
CA LYS A 56 -12.81 -0.69 -4.90
C LYS A 56 -12.07 -1.18 -6.15
N ARG A 57 -12.57 -2.26 -6.75
CA ARG A 57 -12.12 -2.73 -8.07
C ARG A 57 -12.63 -1.78 -9.16
N ILE A 58 -11.89 -1.72 -10.26
CA ILE A 58 -12.23 -0.93 -11.44
C ILE A 58 -12.93 -1.83 -12.45
N ASP A 59 -14.03 -1.34 -13.00
CA ASP A 59 -14.78 -2.01 -14.06
C ASP A 59 -14.29 -1.52 -15.43
N LEU A 60 -14.53 -2.28 -16.49
CA LEU A 60 -14.05 -1.94 -17.83
C LEU A 60 -14.58 -0.59 -18.33
N GLU A 61 -15.86 -0.27 -18.06
CA GLU A 61 -16.46 1.02 -18.43
C GLU A 61 -15.74 2.19 -17.76
N LYS A 62 -15.40 2.04 -16.47
CA LYS A 62 -14.66 3.06 -15.71
C LYS A 62 -13.22 3.19 -16.23
N TYR A 63 -12.59 2.07 -16.60
CA TYR A 63 -11.27 2.08 -17.21
C TYR A 63 -11.28 2.89 -18.52
N GLN A 64 -12.22 2.60 -19.42
CA GLN A 64 -12.35 3.28 -20.70
C GLN A 64 -12.65 4.78 -20.53
N ALA A 65 -13.53 5.13 -19.59
CA ALA A 65 -13.84 6.53 -19.28
C ALA A 65 -12.59 7.29 -18.78
N ILE A 66 -11.79 6.69 -17.90
CA ILE A 66 -10.54 7.29 -17.40
C ILE A 66 -9.52 7.42 -18.54
N ARG A 67 -9.35 6.35 -19.33
CA ARG A 67 -8.41 6.33 -20.47
C ARG A 67 -8.72 7.44 -21.48
N ALA A 68 -9.99 7.76 -21.71
CA ALA A 68 -10.41 8.79 -22.68
C ALA A 68 -9.98 10.21 -22.28
N VAL A 69 -9.88 10.52 -20.98
CA VAL A 69 -9.56 11.88 -20.48
C VAL A 69 -8.05 12.06 -20.26
N ILE A 70 -7.29 10.98 -20.09
CA ILE A 70 -5.85 11.05 -19.81
C ILE A 70 -5.01 11.79 -20.86
N PRO A 71 -5.27 11.67 -22.17
CA PRO A 71 -4.56 12.43 -23.19
C PRO A 71 -4.59 13.95 -22.97
N GLU A 72 -5.59 14.47 -22.24
CA GLU A 72 -5.69 15.89 -21.87
C GLU A 72 -4.62 16.30 -20.84
N PHE A 73 -4.14 15.37 -20.01
CA PHE A 73 -3.15 15.62 -18.96
C PHE A 73 -1.73 15.22 -19.36
N THR A 74 -1.60 14.13 -20.12
CA THR A 74 -0.30 13.53 -20.48
C THR A 74 -0.38 12.83 -21.82
N THR A 75 0.65 12.99 -22.66
CA THR A 75 0.70 12.38 -24.01
C THR A 75 0.97 10.88 -24.02
N TRP A 76 1.47 10.31 -22.92
CA TRP A 76 1.87 8.90 -22.82
C TRP A 76 1.03 8.10 -21.80
N GLY A 77 0.15 8.76 -21.05
CA GLY A 77 -0.52 8.14 -19.91
C GLY A 77 -1.52 7.05 -20.32
N ASP A 78 -2.17 7.19 -21.47
CA ASP A 78 -3.11 6.20 -22.00
C ASP A 78 -2.37 4.93 -22.45
N LEU A 79 -1.22 5.09 -23.11
CA LEU A 79 -0.33 3.98 -23.48
C LEU A 79 0.17 3.22 -22.24
N VAL A 80 0.55 3.93 -21.18
CA VAL A 80 0.98 3.30 -19.92
C VAL A 80 -0.16 2.54 -19.25
N MET A 81 -1.38 3.08 -19.29
CA MET A 81 -2.56 2.35 -18.78
C MET A 81 -2.81 1.06 -19.56
N ASP A 82 -2.76 1.13 -20.89
CA ASP A 82 -2.97 -0.05 -21.76
C ASP A 82 -1.86 -1.08 -21.57
N LEU A 83 -0.61 -0.63 -21.48
CA LEU A 83 0.53 -1.49 -21.20
C LEU A 83 0.39 -2.19 -19.85
N ALA A 84 -0.03 -1.48 -18.81
CA ALA A 84 -0.29 -2.05 -17.48
C ALA A 84 -1.44 -3.06 -17.51
N LEU A 85 -2.49 -2.80 -18.30
CA LEU A 85 -3.63 -3.71 -18.44
C LEU A 85 -3.23 -5.01 -19.16
N VAL A 86 -2.52 -4.91 -20.28
CA VAL A 86 -2.12 -6.07 -21.10
C VAL A 86 -1.07 -6.92 -20.41
N THR A 87 -0.06 -6.30 -19.80
CA THR A 87 1.03 -7.02 -19.13
C THR A 87 0.68 -7.47 -17.71
N SER A 88 -0.38 -6.88 -17.11
CA SER A 88 -0.78 -7.10 -15.72
C SER A 88 0.35 -6.88 -14.70
N GLN A 89 1.33 -6.03 -15.04
CA GLN A 89 2.48 -5.74 -14.19
C GLN A 89 2.15 -4.69 -13.12
N ARG A 90 2.93 -4.66 -12.03
CA ARG A 90 2.77 -3.59 -11.03
C ARG A 90 3.20 -2.27 -11.65
N ARG A 91 2.58 -1.17 -11.22
CA ARG A 91 2.93 0.20 -11.67
C ARG A 91 4.44 0.48 -11.60
N GLY A 92 5.11 0.02 -10.55
CA GLY A 92 6.55 0.24 -10.37
C GLY A 92 7.43 -0.53 -11.36
N ASP A 93 6.92 -1.65 -11.90
CA ASP A 93 7.63 -2.48 -12.88
C ASP A 93 7.40 -1.90 -14.29
N VAL A 94 6.17 -1.48 -14.60
CA VAL A 94 5.82 -0.81 -15.88
C VAL A 94 6.68 0.43 -16.13
N ILE A 95 6.94 1.24 -15.09
CA ILE A 95 7.77 2.45 -15.21
C ILE A 95 9.25 2.13 -15.53
N LYS A 96 9.71 0.92 -15.17
CA LYS A 96 11.10 0.51 -15.37
C LYS A 96 11.34 -0.24 -16.67
N MET A 97 10.29 -0.56 -17.42
CA MET A 97 10.41 -1.30 -18.68
C MET A 97 11.26 -0.50 -19.67
N ALA A 98 12.33 -1.12 -20.14
CA ALA A 98 13.19 -0.59 -21.20
C ALA A 98 13.10 -1.49 -22.42
N TRP A 99 13.42 -0.94 -23.60
CA TRP A 99 13.47 -1.71 -24.84
C TRP A 99 14.49 -2.85 -24.79
N GLU A 100 15.52 -2.73 -23.96
CA GLU A 100 16.55 -3.75 -23.74
C GLU A 100 15.99 -5.02 -23.05
N ASP A 101 14.88 -4.90 -22.31
CA ASP A 101 14.22 -6.04 -21.66
C ASP A 101 13.48 -6.94 -22.66
N PHE A 102 13.34 -6.50 -23.92
CA PHE A 102 12.60 -7.21 -24.97
C PHE A 102 13.56 -7.82 -26.00
N ASP A 103 13.72 -9.15 -25.96
CA ASP A 103 14.37 -9.93 -27.04
C ASP A 103 13.35 -10.05 -28.19
N GLY A 104 13.32 -9.07 -29.10
CA GLY A 104 12.35 -8.88 -30.18
C GLY A 104 12.28 -10.00 -31.25
N LYS A 105 12.33 -11.26 -30.84
CA LYS A 105 12.10 -12.43 -31.68
C LYS A 105 10.60 -12.62 -31.87
N ASN A 106 10.05 -11.94 -32.86
CA ASN A 106 8.85 -12.29 -33.62
C ASN A 106 8.93 -11.66 -35.01
#